data_AF-C6F2D6-F1
#
_entry.id   AF-C6F2D6-F1
#
_cell.length_a   1.000
_cell.length_b   1.000
_cell.length_c   1.000
_cell.angle_alpha   90.00
_cell.angle_beta   90.00
_cell.angle_gamma   90.00
#
_symmetry.space_group_name_H-M   'P 1'
#
loop_
_entity.id
_entity.type
_entity.pdbx_description
1 polymer ?
#
loop_
_entity_poly.entity_id
_entity_poly.type
_entity_poly.pdbx_seq_one_letter_code
_entity_poly.pdbx_strand_id
1 'polypeptide(L)'
;LQRYAARAKSRSYSLFIFFDAVQMRDNAELRLQDLRAEFQLMASSFIQNNPGLTKLFFCDLEFKESQASFALMGINSLPHIRLVGPGNANLKDSPAMDMSRGGTAESMAAFVEGQTGLRVGEIERPSPVSKKQLLFVGGVVLVAAPYVVKRLLTQQTPLHDPKLWLAFSIFVYFFSVSGAMYNIIRKMPLFMADRNDPSKLVFFFQGSGMQLGAEGFAVGFLYTVVGLVLAFVTHFLVYVRSQNMQRLLMLLAMALSFWAVK
;
A
#
# COMPACT_ATOMS: atom_id res chain seq x y z
N LEU A 1 -5.16 -37.14 48.79
CA LEU A 1 -6.16 -36.80 47.75
C LEU A 1 -5.58 -36.12 46.49
N GLN A 2 -4.34 -35.61 46.48
CA GLN A 2 -3.71 -35.04 45.27
C GLN A 2 -3.18 -36.07 44.24
N ARG A 3 -3.25 -37.39 44.51
CA ARG A 3 -2.77 -38.45 43.62
C ARG A 3 -3.75 -38.83 42.49
N TYR A 4 -4.99 -38.31 42.51
CA TYR A 4 -6.03 -38.62 41.51
C TYR A 4 -6.48 -37.42 40.68
N ALA A 5 -5.88 -36.24 40.86
CA ALA A 5 -6.07 -35.15 39.91
C ALA A 5 -5.33 -35.55 38.63
N ALA A 6 -6.04 -36.19 37.70
CA ALA A 6 -5.54 -36.45 36.36
C ALA A 6 -5.06 -35.12 35.78
N ARG A 7 -3.74 -34.92 35.78
CA ARG A 7 -3.10 -33.79 35.09
C ARG A 7 -3.59 -33.88 33.65
N ALA A 8 -4.40 -32.91 33.22
CA ALA A 8 -4.97 -32.89 31.89
C ALA A 8 -3.87 -33.25 30.88
N LYS A 9 -4.12 -34.26 30.05
CA LYS A 9 -3.13 -34.82 29.12
C LYS A 9 -2.47 -33.66 28.36
N SER A 10 -1.15 -33.54 28.47
CA SER A 10 -0.40 -32.47 27.79
C SER A 10 -0.75 -32.52 26.30
N ARG A 11 -1.22 -31.39 25.76
CA ARG A 11 -1.54 -31.27 24.32
C ARG A 11 -0.28 -31.64 23.54
N SER A 12 -0.41 -32.43 22.48
CA SER A 12 0.71 -32.82 21.60
C SER A 12 0.77 -32.00 20.31
N TYR A 13 -0.02 -30.93 20.24
CA TYR A 13 -0.20 -30.07 19.08
C TYR A 13 -0.03 -28.60 19.48
N SER A 14 0.31 -27.78 18.49
CA SER A 14 0.39 -26.33 18.58
C SER A 14 -0.84 -25.69 17.96
N LEU A 15 -1.31 -24.58 18.53
CA LEU A 15 -2.38 -23.75 18.00
C LEU A 15 -1.81 -22.42 17.52
N PHE A 16 -2.06 -22.07 16.27
CA PHE A 16 -1.76 -20.76 15.72
C PHE A 16 -3.06 -19.94 15.66
N ILE A 17 -3.15 -18.92 16.50
CA ILE A 17 -4.39 -18.22 16.81
C ILE A 17 -4.31 -16.78 16.29
N PHE A 18 -5.23 -16.41 15.41
CA PHE A 18 -5.46 -15.05 14.93
C PHE A 18 -6.57 -14.39 15.75
N PHE A 19 -6.30 -13.20 16.29
CA PHE A 19 -7.29 -12.43 17.04
C PHE A 19 -7.88 -11.34 16.16
N ASP A 20 -9.20 -11.35 16.04
CA ASP A 20 -9.98 -10.45 15.20
C ASP A 20 -11.03 -9.68 16.03
N ALA A 21 -11.44 -8.52 15.52
CA ALA A 21 -12.59 -7.80 16.02
C ALA A 21 -13.33 -7.16 14.85
N VAL A 22 -14.57 -7.62 14.60
CA VAL A 22 -15.37 -7.14 13.46
C VAL A 22 -15.57 -5.63 13.51
N GLN A 23 -15.76 -5.06 14.70
CA GLN A 23 -15.95 -3.61 14.91
C GLN A 23 -14.75 -2.76 14.51
N MET A 24 -13.55 -3.34 14.50
CA MET A 24 -12.30 -2.63 14.23
C MET A 24 -11.80 -2.84 12.80
N ARG A 25 -12.53 -3.63 11.98
CA ARG A 25 -12.16 -3.90 10.59
C ARG A 25 -12.25 -2.68 9.68
N ASP A 26 -13.09 -1.71 10.03
CA ASP A 26 -13.25 -0.46 9.27
C ASP A 26 -12.08 0.50 9.47
N ASN A 27 -11.24 0.26 10.47
CA ASN A 27 -10.03 1.06 10.71
C ASN A 27 -8.94 0.67 9.71
N ALA A 28 -8.77 1.50 8.67
CA ALA A 28 -7.77 1.31 7.62
C ALA A 28 -6.32 1.17 8.15
N GLU A 29 -6.00 1.76 9.30
CA GLU A 29 -4.68 1.67 9.92
C GLU A 29 -4.34 0.27 10.46
N LEU A 30 -5.36 -0.46 10.98
CA LEU A 30 -5.15 -1.77 11.59
C LEU A 30 -5.03 -2.89 10.56
N ARG A 31 -5.56 -2.69 9.35
CA ARG A 31 -5.50 -3.63 8.22
C ARG A 31 -5.91 -5.06 8.58
N LEU A 32 -6.88 -5.21 9.49
CA LEU A 32 -7.31 -6.51 10.01
C LEU A 32 -7.84 -7.45 8.91
N GLN A 33 -8.53 -6.89 7.90
CA GLN A 33 -9.04 -7.67 6.77
C GLN A 33 -7.90 -8.27 5.93
N ASP A 34 -6.87 -7.47 5.62
CA ASP A 34 -5.70 -7.91 4.88
C ASP A 34 -4.96 -9.02 5.64
N LEU A 35 -4.72 -8.81 6.94
CA LEU A 35 -4.01 -9.77 7.80
C LEU A 35 -4.78 -11.09 7.93
N ARG A 36 -6.11 -11.03 8.02
CA ARG A 36 -6.94 -12.23 8.04
C ARG A 36 -6.84 -13.00 6.73
N ALA A 37 -6.82 -12.32 5.58
CA ALA A 37 -6.65 -12.95 4.28
C ALA A 37 -5.27 -13.63 4.15
N GLU A 38 -4.20 -12.97 4.60
CA GLU A 38 -2.84 -13.55 4.62
C GLU A 38 -2.73 -14.74 5.58
N PHE A 39 -3.39 -14.68 6.74
CA PHE A 39 -3.48 -15.81 7.68
C PHE A 39 -4.21 -17.01 7.07
N GLN A 40 -5.36 -16.78 6.41
CA GLN A 40 -6.11 -17.81 5.72
C GLN A 40 -5.32 -18.42 4.57
N LEU A 41 -4.59 -17.60 3.81
CA LEU A 41 -3.72 -18.07 2.75
C LEU A 41 -2.67 -19.03 3.30
N MET A 42 -1.96 -18.63 4.35
CA MET A 42 -0.95 -19.49 4.99
C MET A 42 -1.56 -20.79 5.54
N ALA A 43 -2.72 -20.71 6.20
CA ALA A 43 -3.41 -21.90 6.71
C ALA A 43 -3.80 -22.87 5.57
N SER A 44 -4.31 -22.34 4.46
CA SER A 44 -4.68 -23.15 3.30
C SER A 44 -3.46 -23.82 2.64
N SER A 45 -2.34 -23.09 2.50
CA SER A 45 -1.09 -23.63 1.97
C SER A 45 -0.51 -24.71 2.89
N PHE A 46 -0.56 -24.52 4.20
CA PHE A 46 -0.10 -25.53 5.16
C PHE A 46 -0.89 -26.84 5.03
N ILE A 47 -2.22 -26.75 4.94
CA ILE A 47 -3.11 -27.91 4.83
C ILE A 47 -2.85 -28.67 3.52
N GLN A 48 -2.60 -27.94 2.42
CA GLN A 48 -2.29 -28.54 1.12
C GLN A 48 -0.91 -29.22 1.10
N ASN A 49 0.11 -28.58 1.68
CA ASN A 49 1.48 -29.08 1.67
C ASN A 49 1.73 -30.22 2.66
N ASN A 50 0.93 -30.31 3.73
CA ASN A 50 1.12 -31.29 4.81
C ASN A 50 -0.14 -32.15 5.04
N PRO A 51 -0.58 -32.95 4.06
CA PRO A 51 -1.75 -33.80 4.20
C PRO A 51 -1.53 -34.82 5.33
N GLY A 52 -2.39 -34.79 6.36
CA GLY A 52 -2.37 -35.73 7.48
C GLY A 52 -1.51 -35.31 8.70
N LEU A 53 -0.88 -34.14 8.68
CA LEU A 53 -0.11 -33.65 9.82
C LEU A 53 -1.01 -32.99 10.88
N THR A 54 -1.24 -33.67 12.01
CA THR A 54 -2.13 -33.22 13.10
C THR A 54 -1.40 -32.50 14.24
N LYS A 55 -0.28 -31.84 13.94
CA LYS A 55 0.58 -31.18 14.94
C LYS A 55 0.37 -29.67 15.04
N LEU A 56 -0.24 -29.04 14.04
CA LEU A 56 -0.50 -27.60 14.01
C LEU A 56 -1.94 -27.36 13.57
N PHE A 57 -2.67 -26.54 14.32
CA PHE A 57 -4.02 -26.12 13.97
C PHE A 57 -4.12 -24.60 13.91
N PHE A 58 -4.91 -24.11 12.98
CA PHE A 58 -5.19 -22.69 12.78
C PHE A 58 -6.55 -22.34 13.36
N CYS A 59 -6.62 -21.23 14.10
CA CYS A 59 -7.87 -20.76 14.71
C CYS A 59 -7.99 -19.24 14.53
N ASP A 60 -9.19 -18.76 14.18
CA ASP A 60 -9.57 -17.36 14.30
C ASP A 60 -10.50 -17.15 15.50
N LEU A 61 -10.23 -16.13 16.31
CA LEU A 61 -11.04 -15.75 17.46
C LEU A 61 -11.59 -14.34 17.27
N GLU A 62 -12.90 -14.21 17.32
CA GLU A 62 -13.59 -12.92 17.24
C GLU A 62 -13.85 -12.35 18.65
N PHE A 63 -13.59 -11.06 18.83
CA PHE A 63 -13.61 -10.40 20.14
C PHE A 63 -14.97 -10.45 20.84
N LYS A 64 -16.09 -10.19 20.15
CA LYS A 64 -17.43 -10.22 20.77
C LYS A 64 -17.82 -11.60 21.25
N GLU A 65 -17.49 -12.63 20.48
CA GLU A 65 -17.83 -14.02 20.80
C GLU A 65 -16.90 -14.59 21.88
N SER A 66 -15.64 -14.13 21.95
CA SER A 66 -14.58 -14.76 22.75
C SER A 66 -13.89 -13.84 23.76
N GLN A 67 -14.60 -12.88 24.36
CA GLN A 67 -14.02 -11.92 25.33
C GLN A 67 -13.23 -12.59 26.47
N ALA A 68 -13.74 -13.70 27.01
CA ALA A 68 -13.06 -14.47 28.06
C ALA A 68 -11.70 -15.02 27.59
N SER A 69 -11.60 -15.50 26.34
CA SER A 69 -10.36 -16.01 25.75
C SER A 69 -9.32 -14.91 25.54
N PHE A 70 -9.76 -13.71 25.15
CA PHE A 70 -8.89 -12.54 25.03
C PHE A 70 -8.31 -12.13 26.39
N ALA A 71 -9.14 -12.10 27.44
CA ALA A 71 -8.72 -11.79 28.80
C ALA A 71 -7.76 -12.86 29.37
N LEU A 72 -8.04 -14.15 29.13
CA LEU A 72 -7.18 -15.25 29.54
C LEU A 72 -5.80 -15.17 28.89
N MET A 73 -5.73 -14.76 27.62
CA MET A 73 -4.46 -14.58 26.90
C MET A 73 -3.83 -13.19 27.11
N GLY A 74 -4.50 -12.27 27.81
CA GLY A 74 -3.98 -10.95 28.14
C GLY A 74 -3.80 -10.04 26.92
N ILE A 75 -4.72 -10.10 25.96
CA ILE A 75 -4.63 -9.35 24.70
C ILE A 75 -5.43 -8.07 24.84
N ASN A 76 -4.73 -6.94 24.79
CA ASN A 76 -5.31 -5.60 24.96
C ASN A 76 -5.28 -4.77 23.67
N SER A 77 -4.58 -5.24 22.63
CA SER A 77 -4.43 -4.54 21.36
C SER A 77 -4.53 -5.52 20.18
N LEU A 78 -5.07 -5.00 19.08
CA LEU A 78 -5.14 -5.66 17.79
C LEU A 78 -4.32 -4.87 16.76
N PRO A 79 -3.82 -5.50 15.69
CA PRO A 79 -3.85 -6.94 15.39
C PRO A 79 -2.93 -7.78 16.32
N HIS A 80 -3.30 -9.03 16.59
CA HIS A 80 -2.47 -9.94 17.38
C HIS A 80 -2.54 -11.37 16.82
N ILE A 81 -1.40 -12.06 16.79
CA ILE A 81 -1.30 -13.48 16.44
C ILE A 81 -0.37 -14.16 17.41
N ARG A 82 -0.75 -15.36 17.84
CA ARG A 82 -0.07 -16.08 18.90
C ARG A 82 0.03 -17.55 18.59
N LEU A 83 1.16 -18.15 18.97
CA LEU A 83 1.38 -19.58 18.84
C LEU A 83 1.38 -20.24 20.22
N VAL A 84 0.37 -21.04 20.51
CA VAL A 84 0.26 -21.80 21.75
C VAL A 84 0.82 -23.21 21.53
N GLY A 85 1.99 -23.49 22.08
CA GLY A 85 2.65 -24.79 21.95
C GLY A 85 2.16 -25.85 22.96
N PRO A 86 2.56 -27.12 22.75
CA PRO A 86 2.14 -28.27 23.56
C PRO A 86 2.56 -28.21 25.04
N GLY A 87 3.58 -27.41 25.37
CA GLY A 87 4.18 -27.29 26.71
C GLY A 87 3.88 -25.99 27.47
N ASN A 88 3.05 -25.09 26.92
CA ASN A 88 2.79 -23.81 27.57
C ASN A 88 1.88 -23.99 28.80
N ALA A 89 2.47 -23.87 30.00
CA ALA A 89 1.77 -23.96 31.29
C ALA A 89 0.81 -22.78 31.50
N ASN A 90 1.17 -21.61 30.97
CA ASN A 90 0.36 -20.40 31.00
C ASN A 90 0.15 -19.88 29.57
N LEU A 91 -1.08 -19.56 29.21
CA LEU A 91 -1.44 -19.10 27.85
C LEU A 91 -0.95 -17.68 27.56
N LYS A 92 -0.56 -16.92 28.59
CA LYS A 92 -0.01 -15.57 28.45
C LYS A 92 1.44 -15.56 27.97
N ASP A 93 2.20 -16.60 28.31
CA ASP A 93 3.65 -16.67 28.05
C ASP A 93 3.97 -17.27 26.68
N SER A 94 2.95 -17.63 25.90
CA SER A 94 3.12 -18.15 24.55
C SER A 94 3.70 -17.09 23.61
N PRO A 95 4.58 -17.47 22.67
CA PRO A 95 5.21 -16.54 21.75
C PRO A 95 4.16 -15.81 20.90
N ALA A 96 4.23 -14.48 20.94
CA ALA A 96 3.46 -13.59 20.09
C ALA A 96 4.30 -13.17 18.87
N MET A 97 3.66 -13.02 17.73
CA MET A 97 4.32 -12.55 16.53
C MET A 97 4.38 -11.01 16.53
N ASP A 98 5.52 -10.45 16.12
CA ASP A 98 5.69 -9.00 15.97
C ASP A 98 4.96 -8.49 14.71
N MET A 99 3.84 -7.79 14.93
CA MET A 99 3.02 -7.20 13.86
C MET A 99 3.60 -5.91 13.28
N SER A 100 4.65 -5.33 13.87
CA SER A 100 5.28 -4.12 13.31
C SER A 100 6.09 -4.44 12.05
N ARG A 101 6.62 -5.67 11.97
CA ARG A 101 7.45 -6.17 10.86
C ARG A 101 6.82 -7.35 10.11
N GLY A 102 5.82 -7.99 10.70
CA GLY A 102 5.10 -9.13 10.15
C GLY A 102 3.70 -8.76 9.66
N GLY A 103 3.16 -9.57 8.75
CA GLY A 103 1.82 -9.36 8.22
C GLY A 103 1.55 -10.05 6.89
N THR A 104 2.58 -10.61 6.26
CA THR A 104 2.43 -11.46 5.09
C THR A 104 2.40 -12.93 5.49
N ALA A 105 1.78 -13.77 4.67
CA ALA A 105 1.71 -15.21 4.83
C ALA A 105 3.11 -15.84 4.98
N GLU A 106 4.12 -15.35 4.25
CA GLU A 106 5.51 -15.83 4.33
C GLU A 106 6.14 -15.49 5.69
N SER A 107 5.90 -14.28 6.20
CA SER A 107 6.40 -13.89 7.53
C SER A 107 5.77 -14.76 8.63
N MET A 108 4.48 -15.09 8.50
CA MET A 108 3.77 -15.96 9.44
C MET A 108 4.29 -17.40 9.36
N ALA A 109 4.53 -17.90 8.15
CA ALA A 109 5.11 -19.22 7.93
C ALA A 109 6.52 -19.33 8.54
N ALA A 110 7.39 -18.34 8.33
CA ALA A 110 8.72 -18.30 8.93
C ALA A 110 8.67 -18.27 10.47
N PHE A 111 7.72 -17.54 11.05
CA PHE A 111 7.50 -17.52 12.49
C PHE A 111 7.07 -18.91 13.03
N VAL A 112 6.11 -19.56 12.36
CA VAL A 112 5.66 -20.91 12.73
C VAL A 112 6.79 -21.93 12.59
N GLU A 113 7.56 -21.89 11.50
CA GLU A 113 8.72 -22.74 11.25
C GLU A 113 9.79 -22.57 12.33
N GLY A 114 10.11 -21.32 12.70
CA GLY A 114 11.09 -21.03 13.73
C GLY A 114 10.69 -21.52 15.14
N GLN A 115 9.40 -21.53 15.46
CA GLN A 115 8.91 -21.93 16.78
C GLN A 115 8.55 -23.43 16.88
N THR A 116 8.05 -24.02 15.81
CA THR A 116 7.56 -25.42 15.82
C THR A 116 8.49 -26.41 15.12
N GLY A 117 9.42 -25.93 14.28
CA GLY A 117 10.24 -26.77 13.41
C GLY A 117 9.45 -27.47 12.28
N LEU A 118 8.16 -27.16 12.12
CA LEU A 118 7.31 -27.73 11.07
C LEU A 118 7.40 -26.88 9.81
N ARG A 119 7.77 -27.49 8.67
CA ARG A 119 7.82 -26.81 7.38
C ARG A 119 6.41 -26.55 6.85
N VAL A 120 6.10 -25.29 6.56
CA VAL A 120 4.79 -24.89 6.00
C VAL A 120 4.72 -25.16 4.50
N GLY A 121 5.86 -25.11 3.81
CA GLY A 121 5.97 -25.33 2.37
C GLY A 121 5.70 -24.06 1.55
N GLU A 122 5.59 -24.20 0.23
CA GLU A 122 5.41 -23.08 -0.69
C GLU A 122 4.01 -22.45 -0.55
N ILE A 123 3.95 -21.11 -0.56
CA ILE A 123 2.71 -20.36 -0.43
C ILE A 123 2.28 -19.89 -1.82
N GLU A 124 1.31 -20.60 -2.40
CA GLU A 124 0.73 -20.22 -3.70
C GLU A 124 -0.21 -19.03 -3.54
N ARG A 125 0.25 -17.82 -3.88
CA ARG A 125 -0.61 -16.63 -3.92
C ARG A 125 -1.57 -16.71 -5.11
N PRO A 126 -2.89 -16.53 -4.93
CA PRO A 126 -3.81 -16.47 -6.05
C PRO A 126 -3.43 -15.28 -6.94
N SER A 127 -3.26 -15.53 -8.24
CA SER A 127 -2.91 -14.48 -9.19
C SER A 127 -3.98 -13.37 -9.15
N PRO A 128 -3.61 -12.09 -8.97
CA PRO A 128 -4.59 -11.00 -8.84
C PRO A 128 -5.41 -10.79 -10.12
N VAL A 129 -4.93 -11.32 -11.25
CA VAL A 129 -5.62 -11.28 -12.54
C VAL A 129 -6.26 -12.65 -12.81
N SER A 130 -7.57 -12.67 -12.96
CA SER A 130 -8.27 -13.90 -13.35
C SER A 130 -7.84 -14.33 -14.76
N LYS A 131 -7.65 -15.64 -14.99
CA LYS A 131 -7.34 -16.18 -16.33
C LYS A 131 -8.33 -15.69 -17.40
N LYS A 132 -9.60 -15.48 -17.03
CA LYS A 132 -10.65 -14.94 -17.92
C LYS A 132 -10.43 -13.45 -18.24
N GLN A 133 -9.99 -12.66 -17.26
CA GLN A 133 -9.65 -11.24 -17.47
C GLN A 133 -8.41 -11.11 -18.36
N LEU A 134 -7.40 -11.95 -18.14
CA LEU A 134 -6.21 -11.98 -18.99
C LEU A 134 -6.56 -12.36 -20.43
N LEU A 135 -7.42 -13.36 -20.61
CA LEU A 135 -7.90 -13.78 -21.93
C LEU A 135 -8.75 -12.67 -22.59
N PHE A 136 -9.59 -11.98 -21.83
CA PHE A 136 -10.39 -10.86 -22.33
C PHE A 136 -9.52 -9.69 -22.76
N VAL A 137 -8.57 -9.26 -21.93
CA VAL A 137 -7.62 -8.19 -22.26
C VAL A 137 -6.78 -8.61 -23.47
N GLY A 138 -6.27 -9.84 -23.50
CA GLY A 138 -5.54 -10.38 -24.63
C GLY A 138 -6.37 -10.38 -25.92
N GLY A 139 -7.65 -10.77 -25.84
CA GLY A 139 -8.58 -10.75 -26.97
C GLY A 139 -8.89 -9.34 -27.47
N VAL A 140 -9.14 -8.39 -26.57
CA VAL A 140 -9.35 -6.97 -26.92
C VAL A 140 -8.10 -6.40 -27.59
N VAL A 141 -6.91 -6.69 -27.07
CA VAL A 141 -5.64 -6.25 -27.67
C VAL A 141 -5.45 -6.88 -29.04
N LEU A 142 -5.71 -8.17 -29.23
CA LEU A 142 -5.60 -8.85 -30.52
C LEU A 142 -6.55 -8.28 -31.58
N VAL A 143 -7.79 -7.98 -31.21
CA VAL A 143 -8.79 -7.39 -32.13
C VAL A 143 -8.48 -5.92 -32.41
N ALA A 144 -8.03 -5.16 -31.41
CA ALA A 144 -7.68 -3.75 -31.56
C ALA A 144 -6.33 -3.55 -32.27
N ALA A 145 -5.39 -4.48 -32.15
CA ALA A 145 -4.04 -4.40 -32.72
C ALA A 145 -4.03 -4.05 -34.21
N PRO A 146 -4.74 -4.77 -35.12
CA PRO A 146 -4.74 -4.42 -36.54
C PRO A 146 -5.36 -3.04 -36.81
N TYR A 147 -6.37 -2.64 -36.03
CA TYR A 147 -6.99 -1.31 -36.16
C TYR A 147 -6.03 -0.21 -35.70
N VAL A 148 -5.38 -0.39 -34.55
CA VAL A 148 -4.41 0.56 -33.96
C VAL A 148 -3.17 0.67 -34.85
N VAL A 149 -2.62 -0.45 -35.33
CA VAL A 149 -1.46 -0.47 -36.24
C VAL A 149 -1.79 0.20 -37.57
N LYS A 150 -2.94 -0.10 -38.19
CA LYS A 150 -3.37 0.56 -39.42
C LYS A 150 -3.55 2.07 -39.22
N ARG A 151 -4.10 2.48 -38.08
CA ARG A 151 -4.30 3.88 -37.72
C ARG A 151 -2.98 4.59 -37.40
N LEU A 152 -2.00 3.90 -36.81
CA LEU A 152 -0.64 4.41 -36.60
C LEU A 152 0.10 4.61 -37.93
N LEU A 153 0.03 3.63 -38.84
CA LEU A 153 0.69 3.69 -40.15
C LEU A 153 0.09 4.76 -41.08
N THR A 154 -1.22 5.00 -40.96
CA THR A 154 -1.86 6.13 -41.63
C THR A 154 -1.56 7.39 -40.81
N GLN A 155 -0.62 8.23 -41.24
CA GLN A 155 -0.05 9.38 -40.48
C GLN A 155 -1.02 10.47 -39.96
N GLN A 156 -2.32 10.19 -39.87
CA GLN A 156 -3.36 11.07 -39.34
C GLN A 156 -3.68 10.78 -37.86
N THR A 157 -2.72 10.23 -37.09
CA THR A 157 -2.91 10.04 -35.64
C THR A 157 -2.27 11.15 -34.82
N PRO A 158 -2.90 11.56 -33.70
CA PRO A 158 -2.31 12.55 -32.80
C PRO A 158 -0.99 12.08 -32.17
N LEU A 159 -0.65 10.78 -32.28
CA LEU A 159 0.62 10.20 -31.87
C LEU A 159 1.81 10.65 -32.71
N HIS A 160 1.59 11.18 -33.92
CA HIS A 160 2.66 11.74 -34.75
C HIS A 160 2.91 13.22 -34.49
N ASP A 161 2.04 13.90 -33.71
CA ASP A 161 2.22 15.31 -33.41
C ASP A 161 3.31 15.49 -32.32
N PRO A 162 4.45 16.15 -32.61
CA PRO A 162 5.48 16.41 -31.62
C PRO A 162 4.98 17.24 -30.43
N LYS A 163 3.92 18.04 -30.62
CA LYS A 163 3.31 18.82 -29.53
C LYS A 163 2.66 17.94 -28.48
N LEU A 164 2.07 16.82 -28.89
CA LEU A 164 1.46 15.86 -27.97
C LEU A 164 2.53 15.18 -27.11
N TRP A 165 3.65 14.78 -27.72
CA TRP A 165 4.79 14.23 -26.99
C TRP A 165 5.44 15.23 -26.04
N LEU A 166 5.53 16.50 -26.45
CA LEU A 166 6.01 17.58 -25.59
C LEU A 166 5.07 17.79 -24.38
N ALA A 167 3.76 17.84 -24.59
CA ALA A 167 2.78 17.95 -23.52
C ALA A 167 2.84 16.73 -22.56
N PHE A 168 2.96 15.52 -23.12
CA PHE A 168 3.12 14.30 -22.34
C PHE A 168 4.42 14.29 -21.52
N SER A 169 5.51 14.80 -22.08
CA SER A 169 6.80 14.88 -21.39
C SER A 169 6.74 15.85 -20.20
N ILE A 170 6.07 16.99 -20.36
CA ILE A 170 5.82 17.94 -19.27
C ILE A 170 4.94 17.29 -18.19
N PHE A 171 3.92 16.51 -18.58
CA PHE A 171 3.07 15.79 -17.64
C PHE A 171 3.86 14.77 -16.81
N VAL A 172 4.73 13.97 -17.44
CA VAL A 172 5.60 13.02 -16.74
C VAL A 172 6.57 13.74 -15.79
N TYR A 173 7.15 14.86 -16.22
CA TYR A 173 7.98 15.70 -15.36
C TYR A 173 7.21 16.20 -14.12
N PHE A 174 6.02 16.79 -14.31
CA PHE A 174 5.18 17.25 -13.22
C PHE A 174 4.84 16.12 -12.23
N PHE A 175 4.46 14.95 -12.74
CA PHE A 175 4.15 13.78 -11.90
C PHE A 175 5.36 13.31 -11.09
N SER A 176 6.55 13.39 -11.67
CA SER A 176 7.80 13.01 -11.02
C SER A 176 8.21 13.98 -9.92
N VAL A 177 8.10 15.29 -10.18
CA VAL A 177 8.53 16.35 -9.24
C VAL A 177 7.52 16.59 -8.12
N SER A 178 6.22 16.41 -8.37
CA SER A 178 5.16 16.59 -7.36
C SER A 178 5.15 15.56 -6.23
N GLY A 179 6.04 14.57 -6.25
CA GLY A 179 6.07 13.52 -5.23
C GLY A 179 4.89 12.55 -5.32
N ALA A 180 4.22 12.46 -6.48
CA ALA A 180 3.08 11.57 -6.66
C ALA A 180 3.41 10.10 -6.34
N MET A 181 4.64 9.67 -6.63
CA MET A 181 5.13 8.34 -6.25
C MET A 181 5.17 8.14 -4.73
N TYR A 182 5.65 9.12 -3.96
CA TYR A 182 5.66 9.09 -2.50
C TYR A 182 4.22 8.96 -1.95
N ASN A 183 3.29 9.74 -2.52
CA ASN A 183 1.88 9.69 -2.15
C ASN A 183 1.26 8.30 -2.39
N ILE A 184 1.56 7.67 -3.53
CA ILE A 184 1.03 6.34 -3.90
C ILE A 184 1.59 5.23 -2.99
N ILE A 185 2.91 5.25 -2.74
CA ILE A 185 3.59 4.21 -1.94
C ILE A 185 3.15 4.27 -0.48
N ARG A 186 3.12 5.48 0.10
CA ARG A 186 2.81 5.66 1.52
C ARG A 186 1.33 5.90 1.81
N LYS A 187 0.48 5.92 0.78
CA LYS A 187 -0.96 6.19 0.90
C LYS A 187 -1.24 7.49 1.66
N MET A 188 -0.50 8.54 1.33
CA MET A 188 -0.63 9.84 1.98
C MET A 188 -1.99 10.48 1.69
N PRO A 189 -2.70 11.02 2.68
CA PRO A 189 -3.91 11.78 2.44
C PRO A 189 -3.59 13.09 1.70
N LEU A 190 -4.52 13.53 0.85
CA LEU A 190 -4.39 14.79 0.12
C LEU A 190 -4.45 16.00 1.05
N PHE A 191 -5.32 15.94 2.06
CA PHE A 191 -5.54 16.97 3.07
C PHE A 191 -5.86 16.29 4.40
N MET A 192 -5.56 16.98 5.50
CA MET A 192 -5.93 16.54 6.85
C MET A 192 -6.81 17.60 7.51
N ALA A 193 -7.74 17.20 8.37
CA ALA A 193 -8.45 18.14 9.22
C ALA A 193 -7.54 18.59 10.37
N ASP A 194 -7.64 19.86 10.76
CA ASP A 194 -6.92 20.40 11.91
C ASP A 194 -7.35 19.63 13.18
N ARG A 195 -6.38 19.25 14.01
CA ARG A 195 -6.62 18.51 15.25
C ARG A 195 -7.37 19.35 16.29
N ASN A 196 -7.30 20.68 16.18
CA ASN A 196 -7.99 21.61 17.07
C ASN A 196 -9.35 22.05 16.53
N ASP A 197 -9.55 22.08 15.21
CA ASP A 197 -10.81 22.49 14.57
C ASP A 197 -11.15 21.57 13.37
N PRO A 198 -12.09 20.62 13.52
CA PRO A 198 -12.45 19.67 12.47
C PRO A 198 -12.97 20.30 11.18
N SER A 199 -13.44 21.56 11.23
CA SER A 199 -13.91 22.31 10.06
C SER A 199 -12.80 22.96 9.24
N LYS A 200 -11.55 22.95 9.72
CA LYS A 200 -10.42 23.58 9.04
C LYS A 200 -9.57 22.51 8.35
N LEU A 201 -9.44 22.63 7.04
CA LEU A 201 -8.59 21.74 6.24
C LEU A 201 -7.16 22.29 6.19
N VAL A 202 -6.21 21.45 6.59
CA VAL A 202 -4.78 21.72 6.55
C VAL A 202 -4.20 21.07 5.29
N PHE A 203 -3.69 21.90 4.39
CA PHE A 203 -3.07 21.48 3.13
C PHE A 203 -1.54 21.36 3.20
N PHE A 204 -0.92 22.04 4.18
CA PHE A 204 0.53 22.06 4.41
C PHE A 204 0.83 21.55 5.81
N PHE A 205 1.66 20.52 5.90
CA PHE A 205 2.02 19.94 7.19
C PHE A 205 3.32 20.56 7.71
N GLN A 206 3.30 21.16 8.91
CA GLN A 206 4.48 21.86 9.45
C GLN A 206 5.51 20.95 10.13
N GLY A 207 5.32 19.63 10.13
CA GLY A 207 6.26 18.68 10.74
C GLY A 207 7.26 18.10 9.73
N SER A 208 8.51 17.90 10.16
CA SER A 208 9.51 17.19 9.35
C SER A 208 9.25 15.68 9.37
N GLY A 209 9.02 15.09 8.19
CA GLY A 209 8.89 13.63 8.03
C GLY A 209 7.58 13.15 7.40
N MET A 210 6.60 14.05 7.23
CA MET A 210 5.35 13.76 6.54
C MET A 210 5.03 14.89 5.55
N GLN A 211 4.76 14.54 4.30
CA GLN A 211 4.33 15.48 3.27
C GLN A 211 2.92 15.11 2.81
N LEU A 212 2.00 16.07 2.82
CA LEU A 212 0.65 15.86 2.33
C LEU A 212 0.62 15.82 0.80
N GLY A 213 -0.38 15.12 0.26
CA GLY A 213 -0.50 15.00 -1.19
C GLY A 213 -0.73 16.34 -1.88
N ALA A 214 -1.57 17.22 -1.31
CA ALA A 214 -1.81 18.56 -1.84
C ALA A 214 -0.56 19.44 -1.81
N GLU A 215 0.23 19.37 -0.74
CA GLU A 215 1.51 20.07 -0.62
C GLU A 215 2.48 19.63 -1.72
N GLY A 216 2.64 18.32 -1.95
CA GLY A 216 3.48 17.80 -3.03
C GLY A 216 3.04 18.28 -4.42
N PHE A 217 1.73 18.25 -4.71
CA PHE A 217 1.21 18.76 -5.99
C PHE A 217 1.38 20.26 -6.15
N ALA A 218 1.18 21.05 -5.09
CA ALA A 218 1.37 22.50 -5.13
C ALA A 218 2.84 22.86 -5.41
N VAL A 219 3.77 22.21 -4.72
CA VAL A 219 5.22 22.43 -4.93
C VAL A 219 5.66 21.96 -6.32
N GLY A 220 5.20 20.78 -6.77
CA GLY A 220 5.48 20.29 -8.11
C GLY A 220 4.93 21.19 -9.22
N PHE A 221 3.76 21.80 -8.99
CA PHE A 221 3.17 22.76 -9.92
C PHE A 221 4.04 24.02 -10.03
N LEU A 222 4.48 24.58 -8.89
CA LEU A 222 5.36 25.74 -8.85
C LEU A 222 6.66 25.49 -9.65
N TYR A 223 7.32 24.35 -9.43
CA TYR A 223 8.52 23.98 -10.17
C TYR A 223 8.28 23.86 -11.68
N THR A 224 7.14 23.30 -12.07
CA THR A 224 6.78 23.16 -13.49
C THR A 224 6.54 24.52 -14.14
N VAL A 225 5.86 25.45 -13.44
CA VAL A 225 5.63 26.81 -13.93
C VAL A 225 6.96 27.55 -14.15
N VAL A 226 7.87 27.51 -13.16
CA VAL A 226 9.18 28.14 -13.29
C VAL A 226 10.00 27.53 -14.43
N GLY A 227 9.99 26.20 -14.57
CA GLY A 227 10.65 25.51 -15.67
C GLY A 227 10.10 25.90 -17.06
N LEU A 228 8.78 26.03 -17.18
CA LEU A 228 8.14 26.46 -18.42
C LEU A 228 8.44 27.92 -18.77
N VAL A 229 8.52 28.80 -17.78
CA VAL A 229 8.91 30.20 -17.98
C VAL A 229 10.34 30.28 -18.52
N LEU A 230 11.26 29.50 -17.94
CA LEU A 230 12.65 29.45 -18.41
C LEU A 230 12.75 28.88 -19.83
N ALA A 231 11.99 27.84 -20.16
CA ALA A 231 11.91 27.30 -21.51
C ALA A 231 11.32 28.32 -22.51
N PHE A 232 10.29 29.07 -22.10
CA PHE A 232 9.69 30.13 -22.91
C PHE A 232 10.67 31.27 -23.20
N VAL A 233 11.40 31.75 -22.18
CA VAL A 233 12.38 32.83 -22.31
C VAL A 233 13.57 32.41 -23.19
N THR A 234 14.02 31.17 -23.09
CA THR A 234 15.18 30.69 -23.86
C THR A 234 14.83 30.35 -25.31
N HIS A 235 13.67 29.74 -25.56
CA HIS A 235 13.31 29.24 -26.89
C HIS A 235 12.37 30.17 -27.65
N PHE A 236 11.32 30.70 -27.03
CA PHE A 236 10.28 31.47 -27.76
C PHE A 236 10.63 32.95 -27.87
N LEU A 237 11.12 33.54 -26.78
CA LEU A 237 11.38 34.97 -26.71
C LEU A 237 12.46 35.45 -27.72
N VAL A 238 13.39 34.56 -28.10
CA VAL A 238 14.45 34.85 -29.08
C VAL A 238 13.89 35.08 -30.49
N TYR A 239 12.74 34.51 -30.82
CA TYR A 239 12.10 34.70 -32.14
C TYR A 239 11.26 35.98 -32.25
N VAL A 240 11.04 36.71 -31.15
CA VAL A 240 10.23 37.93 -31.14
C VAL A 240 11.00 39.09 -31.78
N ARG A 241 10.60 39.50 -33.00
CA ARG A 241 11.28 40.57 -33.74
C ARG A 241 11.10 41.98 -33.14
N SER A 242 10.06 42.22 -32.35
CA SER A 242 9.78 43.56 -31.81
C SER A 242 10.44 43.77 -30.45
N GLN A 243 11.33 44.76 -30.37
CA GLN A 243 12.13 45.04 -29.18
C GLN A 243 11.28 45.45 -27.96
N ASN A 244 10.17 46.17 -28.19
CA ASN A 244 9.24 46.58 -27.13
C ASN A 244 8.48 45.38 -26.54
N MET A 245 8.03 44.46 -27.39
CA MET A 245 7.32 43.24 -26.95
C MET A 245 8.27 42.32 -26.19
N GLN A 246 9.52 42.18 -26.67
CA GLN A 246 10.54 41.38 -26.00
C GLN A 246 10.86 41.92 -24.59
N ARG A 247 11.00 43.24 -24.44
CA ARG A 247 11.20 43.89 -23.13
C ARG A 247 10.01 43.68 -22.20
N LEU A 248 8.78 43.82 -22.70
CA LEU A 248 7.57 43.59 -21.90
C LEU A 248 7.50 42.14 -21.40
N LEU A 249 7.74 41.16 -22.29
CA LEU A 249 7.72 39.74 -21.94
C LEU A 249 8.83 39.37 -20.94
N MET A 250 10.02 39.97 -21.03
CA MET A 250 11.07 39.80 -20.03
C MET A 250 10.66 40.35 -18.66
N LEU A 251 10.06 41.54 -18.61
CA LEU A 251 9.58 42.13 -17.35
C LEU A 251 8.50 41.26 -16.70
N LEU A 252 7.58 40.71 -17.50
CA LEU A 252 6.55 39.77 -17.02
C LEU A 252 7.17 38.47 -16.49
N ALA A 253 8.14 37.89 -17.20
CA ALA A 253 8.84 36.68 -16.75
C ALA A 253 9.63 36.90 -15.45
N MET A 254 10.24 38.07 -15.29
CA MET A 254 10.92 38.47 -14.05
C MET A 254 9.93 38.65 -12.90
N ALA A 255 8.81 39.33 -13.13
CA ALA A 255 7.78 39.53 -12.12
C ALA A 255 7.16 38.20 -11.66
N LEU A 256 6.89 37.28 -12.59
CA LEU A 256 6.37 35.96 -12.29
C LEU A 256 7.38 35.10 -11.52
N SER A 257 8.66 35.13 -11.91
CA SER A 257 9.73 34.44 -11.19
C SER A 257 9.90 34.98 -9.77
N PHE A 258 9.79 36.30 -9.58
CA PHE A 258 9.83 36.92 -8.27
C PHE A 258 8.63 36.52 -7.40
N TRP A 259 7.43 36.47 -7.99
CA TRP A 259 6.23 36.03 -7.30
C TRP A 259 6.31 34.55 -6.89
N ALA A 260 6.83 33.68 -7.74
CA ALA A 260 6.94 32.25 -7.45
C ALA A 260 7.90 31.92 -6.28
N VAL A 261 8.86 32.80 -5.98
CA VAL A 261 9.83 32.60 -4.90
C VAL A 261 9.34 33.17 -3.56
N LYS A 262 8.28 33.99 -3.56
CA LYS A 262 7.76 34.68 -2.38
C LYS A 262 6.56 33.96 -1.77
#